data_AF-A0A951N5F7-F1
#
_entry.id   AF-A0A951N5F7-F1
#
_cell.length_a   1.000
_cell.length_b   1.000
_cell.length_c   1.000
_cell.angle_alpha   90.00
_cell.angle_beta   90.00
_cell.angle_gamma   90.00
#
_symmetry.space_group_name_H-M   'P 1'
#
loop_
_entity.id
_entity.type
_entity.pdbx_description
1 polymer ?
#
loop_
_entity_poly.entity_id
_entity_poly.type
_entity_poly.pdbx_seq_one_letter_code
_entity_poly.pdbx_strand_id
1 'polypeptide(L)'
;GGREIADSRFEPSKGVERDEMRTIVRQTVAEMPEKQRQVLIMCDLQGMAYENIAEVLGIPLGTVKSRIFHARADLARRLKPYMSGVK
;
A
#
# COMPACT_ATOMS: atom_id res chain seq x y z
N GLY A 1 -16.55 -33.59 -29.44
CA GLY A 1 -16.90 -32.27 -28.90
C GLY A 1 -15.85 -31.85 -27.90
N GLY A 2 -14.78 -31.21 -28.37
CA GLY A 2 -13.77 -30.61 -27.52
C GLY A 2 -14.22 -29.20 -27.18
N ARG A 3 -14.44 -28.92 -25.90
CA ARG A 3 -14.45 -27.54 -25.41
C ARG A 3 -13.02 -27.27 -24.94
N GLU A 4 -12.27 -26.62 -25.82
CA GLU A 4 -10.98 -26.04 -25.50
C GLU A 4 -11.22 -24.93 -24.47
N ILE A 5 -10.84 -25.22 -23.23
CA ILE A 5 -10.68 -24.21 -22.19
C ILE A 5 -9.51 -23.32 -22.60
N ALA A 6 -9.81 -22.16 -23.17
CA ALA A 6 -8.82 -21.12 -23.41
C ALA A 6 -8.29 -20.65 -22.05
N ASP A 7 -7.10 -21.14 -21.69
CA ASP A 7 -6.34 -20.69 -20.53
C ASP A 7 -5.99 -19.21 -20.74
N SER A 8 -6.81 -18.31 -20.22
CA SER A 8 -6.52 -16.87 -20.15
C SER A 8 -5.52 -16.54 -19.03
N ARG A 9 -4.60 -17.45 -18.70
CA ARG A 9 -3.82 -17.40 -17.46
C ARG A 9 -2.41 -16.81 -17.61
N PHE A 10 -2.02 -16.44 -18.83
CA PHE A 10 -0.75 -15.76 -19.10
C PHE A 10 -0.94 -14.64 -20.14
N GLU A 11 -1.44 -13.49 -19.69
CA GLU A 11 -1.17 -12.23 -20.38
C GLU A 11 0.14 -11.67 -19.76
N PRO A 12 1.32 -11.91 -20.36
CA PRO A 12 2.61 -11.50 -19.79
C PRO A 12 2.65 -10.00 -19.51
N SER A 13 2.01 -9.19 -20.35
CA SER A 13 1.90 -7.74 -20.18
C SER A 13 1.24 -7.35 -18.85
N LYS A 14 0.10 -7.98 -18.49
CA LYS A 14 -0.61 -7.71 -17.23
C LYS A 14 0.18 -8.15 -16.00
N GLY A 15 1.02 -9.18 -16.13
CA GLY A 15 1.92 -9.62 -15.08
C GLY A 15 3.04 -8.62 -14.81
N VAL A 16 3.64 -8.08 -15.87
CA VAL A 16 4.70 -7.05 -15.81
C VAL A 16 4.16 -5.75 -15.21
N GLU A 17 3.01 -5.26 -15.69
CA GLU A 17 2.37 -4.04 -15.17
C GLU A 17 2.06 -4.12 -13.66
N ARG A 18 1.66 -5.30 -13.19
CA ARG A 18 1.40 -5.54 -11.75
C ARG A 18 2.67 -5.54 -10.91
N ASP A 19 3.77 -6.08 -11.43
CA ASP A 19 5.05 -6.12 -10.72
C ASP A 19 5.69 -4.73 -10.64
N GLU A 20 5.61 -3.96 -11.72
CA GLU A 20 6.04 -2.56 -11.76
C GLU A 20 5.27 -1.71 -10.74
N MET A 21 3.94 -1.81 -10.71
CA MET A 21 3.11 -1.11 -9.73
C MET A 21 3.45 -1.52 -8.29
N ARG A 22 3.68 -2.82 -8.05
CA ARG A 22 4.11 -3.32 -6.74
C ARG A 22 5.46 -2.74 -6.32
N THR A 23 6.40 -2.63 -7.26
CA THR A 23 7.72 -2.04 -7.00
C THR A 23 7.61 -0.56 -6.66
N ILE A 24 6.82 0.20 -7.42
CA ILE A 24 6.54 1.62 -7.17
C ILE A 24 5.95 1.82 -5.77
N VAL A 25 4.94 1.02 -5.40
CA VAL A 25 4.32 1.12 -4.06
C VAL A 25 5.34 0.84 -2.96
N ARG A 26 6.16 -0.21 -3.10
CA ARG A 26 7.19 -0.57 -2.11
C ARG A 26 8.23 0.54 -1.95
N GLN A 27 8.72 1.09 -3.06
CA GLN A 27 9.69 2.19 -3.04
C GLN A 27 9.08 3.45 -2.42
N THR A 28 7.85 3.80 -2.82
CA THR A 28 7.14 4.95 -2.28
C THR A 28 6.98 4.86 -0.77
N VAL A 29 6.57 3.70 -0.26
CA VAL A 29 6.44 3.47 1.19
C VAL A 29 7.81 3.53 1.87
N ALA A 30 8.87 3.02 1.26
CA ALA A 30 10.23 3.08 1.81
C ALA A 30 10.75 4.53 1.94
N GLU A 31 10.36 5.43 1.04
CA GLU A 31 10.75 6.85 1.06
C GLU A 31 9.89 7.73 1.98
N MET A 32 8.83 7.18 2.58
CA MET A 32 8.01 7.92 3.53
C MET A 32 8.76 8.17 4.85
N PRO A 33 8.45 9.28 5.55
CA PRO A 33 8.93 9.51 6.90
C PRO A 33 8.67 8.30 7.80
N GLU A 34 9.67 7.90 8.59
CA GLU A 34 9.63 6.67 9.39
C GLU A 34 8.36 6.56 10.24
N LYS A 35 7.97 7.65 10.91
CA LYS A 35 6.77 7.72 11.77
C LYS A 35 5.47 7.46 11.00
N GLN A 36 5.40 7.85 9.73
CA GLN A 36 4.23 7.61 8.87
C GLN A 36 4.26 6.19 8.34
N ARG A 37 5.43 5.73 7.87
CA ARG A 37 5.65 4.37 7.39
C ARG A 37 5.31 3.31 8.45
N GLN A 38 5.75 3.51 9.70
CA GLN A 38 5.47 2.59 10.80
C GLN A 38 3.97 2.40 11.02
N VAL A 39 3.21 3.49 11.20
CA VAL A 39 1.78 3.38 11.47
C VAL A 39 1.01 2.82 10.28
N LEU A 40 1.45 3.13 9.06
CA LEU A 40 0.85 2.60 7.83
C LEU A 40 1.08 1.08 7.71
N ILE A 41 2.28 0.59 8.00
CA ILE A 41 2.58 -0.85 7.97
C ILE A 41 1.76 -1.58 9.03
N MET A 42 1.75 -1.08 10.27
CA MET A 42 1.02 -1.75 11.35
C MET A 42 -0.49 -1.78 11.07
N CYS A 43 -1.07 -0.68 10.60
CA CYS A 43 -2.49 -0.59 10.29
C CYS A 43 -2.87 -1.34 9.00
N ASP A 44 -2.32 -0.93 7.85
CA ASP A 44 -2.80 -1.37 6.54
C ASP A 44 -2.20 -2.71 6.09
N LEU A 45 -0.97 -3.04 6.52
CA LEU A 45 -0.32 -4.31 6.13
C LEU A 45 -0.49 -5.41 7.19
N GLN A 46 -0.41 -5.06 8.48
CA GLN A 46 -0.52 -6.03 9.58
C GLN A 46 -1.94 -6.12 10.16
N GLY A 47 -2.86 -5.22 9.79
CA GLY A 47 -4.24 -5.23 10.28
C GLY A 47 -4.37 -4.91 11.77
N MET A 48 -3.38 -4.23 12.36
CA MET A 48 -3.34 -3.94 13.78
C MET A 48 -4.35 -2.84 14.14
N ALA A 49 -5.10 -3.06 15.23
CA ALA A 49 -6.01 -2.06 15.77
C ALA A 49 -5.26 -0.81 16.26
N TYR A 50 -5.91 0.35 16.22
CA TYR A 50 -5.24 1.62 16.54
C TYR A 50 -4.82 1.70 18.01
N GLU A 51 -5.60 1.12 18.93
CA GLU A 51 -5.21 0.97 20.34
C GLU A 51 -3.90 0.19 20.49
N ASN A 52 -3.77 -0.97 19.83
CA ASN A 52 -2.54 -1.77 19.90
C ASN A 52 -1.34 -1.03 19.30
N ILE A 53 -1.54 -0.25 18.22
CA ILE A 53 -0.48 0.59 17.65
C ILE A 53 -0.05 1.67 18.66
N ALA A 54 -0.99 2.25 19.40
CA ALA A 54 -0.71 3.25 20.43
C ALA A 54 0.16 2.66 21.55
N GLU A 55 -0.17 1.44 21.99
CA GLU A 55 0.60 0.70 22.99
C GLU A 55 2.00 0.32 22.49
N VAL A 56 2.11 -0.26 21.30
CA VAL A 56 3.39 -0.67 20.70
C VAL A 56 4.34 0.51 20.51
N LEU A 57 3.81 1.67 20.10
CA LEU A 57 4.62 2.86 19.84
C LEU A 57 4.80 3.76 21.07
N GLY A 58 4.08 3.52 22.17
CA GLY A 58 4.09 4.36 23.36
C GLY A 58 3.61 5.80 23.09
N ILE A 59 2.63 5.98 22.20
CA ILE A 59 2.09 7.30 21.82
C ILE A 59 0.57 7.37 22.02
N PRO A 60 -0.02 8.57 22.20
CA PRO A 60 -1.47 8.70 22.36
C PRO A 60 -2.26 8.16 21.16
N LEU A 61 -3.42 7.55 21.40
CA LEU A 61 -4.34 7.08 20.36
C LEU A 61 -4.73 8.20 19.36
N GLY A 62 -4.90 9.43 19.85
CA GLY A 62 -5.12 10.60 18.99
C GLY A 62 -3.95 10.88 18.03
N THR A 63 -2.72 10.64 18.48
CA THR A 63 -1.50 10.75 17.65
C THR A 63 -1.41 9.61 16.64
N VAL A 64 -1.83 8.39 17.00
CA VAL A 64 -1.93 7.28 16.02
C VAL A 64 -2.89 7.65 14.90
N LYS A 65 -4.10 8.10 15.24
CA LYS A 65 -5.13 8.51 14.28
C LYS A 65 -4.63 9.60 13.33
N SER A 66 -4.02 10.66 13.87
CA SER A 66 -3.48 11.74 13.04
C SER A 66 -2.31 11.29 12.16
N ARG A 67 -1.38 10.48 12.69
CA ARG A 67 -0.27 9.92 11.89
C ARG A 67 -0.77 9.03 10.76
N ILE A 68 -1.76 8.18 10.98
CA ILE A 68 -2.34 7.31 9.93
C ILE A 68 -2.99 8.17 8.85
N PHE A 69 -3.79 9.17 9.23
CA PHE A 69 -4.41 10.10 8.29
C PHE A 69 -3.35 10.77 7.39
N HIS A 70 -2.29 11.31 7.99
CA HIS A 70 -1.21 11.95 7.24
C HIS A 70 -0.40 10.95 6.40
N ALA A 71 -0.16 9.74 6.90
CA ALA A 71 0.54 8.70 6.15
C ALA A 71 -0.22 8.29 4.89
N ARG A 72 -1.54 8.08 4.98
CA ARG A 72 -2.38 7.73 3.84
C ARG A 72 -2.47 8.87 2.83
N ALA A 73 -2.62 10.12 3.30
CA ALA A 73 -2.62 11.29 2.44
C ALA A 73 -1.28 11.46 1.70
N ASP A 74 -0.15 11.27 2.40
CA ASP A 74 1.18 11.37 1.79
C ASP A 74 1.42 10.25 0.76
N LEU A 75 1.03 9.01 1.09
CA LEU A 75 1.10 7.89 0.16
C LEU A 75 0.28 8.15 -1.10
N ALA A 76 -0.98 8.58 -0.96
CA ALA A 76 -1.84 8.90 -2.10
C ALA A 76 -1.25 10.01 -2.97
N ARG A 77 -0.70 11.07 -2.34
CA ARG A 77 -0.04 12.17 -3.05
C ARG A 77 1.17 11.68 -3.85
N ARG A 78 1.98 10.79 -3.28
CA ARG A 78 3.17 10.22 -3.94
C ARG A 78 2.83 9.24 -5.05
N LEU A 79 1.73 8.48 -4.91
CA LEU A 79 1.29 7.52 -5.92
C LEU A 79 0.52 8.17 -7.09
N LYS A 80 -0.05 9.36 -6.90
CA LYS A 80 -0.84 10.09 -7.92
C LYS A 80 -0.20 10.14 -9.32
N PRO A 81 1.13 10.40 -9.49
CA PRO A 81 1.76 10.42 -10.81
C PRO A 81 1.68 9.07 -11.54
N TYR A 82 1.71 7.96 -10.80
CA TYR A 82 1.71 6.60 -11.35
C TYR A 82 0.29 6.09 -11.64
N MET A 83 -0.72 6.64 -10.97
CA MET A 83 -2.13 6.26 -11.19
C MET A 83 -2.74 6.92 -12.44
N SER A 84 -2.11 7.99 -12.95
CA SER A 84 -2.61 8.72 -14.12
C SER A 84 -2.29 8.02 -15.46
N GLY A 85 -1.52 6.93 -15.43
CA GLY A 85 -1.19 6.09 -16.58
C GLY A 85 -2.02 4.82 -16.72
N VAL A 86 -2.92 4.52 -15.76
CA VAL A 86 -3.80 3.34 -15.83
C VAL A 86 -5.07 3.76 -16.56
N LYS A 87 -5.16 3.43 -17.85
CA LYS A 87 -6.34 3.66 -18.69
C LYS A 87 -6.99 2.34 -19.07
#